data_AF-A0A4Q0U2M8-F1
#
_entry.id   AF-A0A4Q0U2M8-F1
#
_cell.length_a   1.000
_cell.length_b   1.000
_cell.length_c   1.000
_cell.angle_alpha   90.00
_cell.angle_beta   90.00
_cell.angle_gamma   90.00
#
_symmetry.space_group_name_H-M   'P 1'
#
loop_
_entity.id
_entity.type
_entity.pdbx_description
1 polymer ?
#
loop_
_entity_poly.entity_id
_entity_poly.type
_entity_poly.pdbx_seq_one_letter_code
_entity_poly.pdbx_strand_id
1 'polypeptide(L)'
;MKKVFGILLSVLLACTSCGDGSSKSEPSFKVYDEYSKEKKVEKKNDIGKATYIFWINKAEAKKLRGLTFNIKCKVTINEDGSITILGYEKEQPYTVTKSLKKYLKTFRVDEKALKEGTVKTGDQVVFLRYVVLK
;
A
#
# COMPACT_ATOMS: atom_id res chain seq x y z
N MET A 1 -29.59 -31.17 40.70
CA MET A 1 -29.16 -32.54 40.33
C MET A 1 -27.86 -32.45 39.56
N LYS A 2 -26.74 -32.81 40.22
CA LYS A 2 -25.40 -32.88 39.62
C LYS A 2 -25.26 -34.25 38.96
N LYS A 3 -24.89 -34.30 37.68
CA LYS A 3 -24.37 -35.52 37.04
C LYS A 3 -22.97 -35.21 36.51
N VAL A 4 -22.00 -35.85 37.14
CA VAL A 4 -20.60 -35.98 36.74
C VAL A 4 -20.50 -37.22 35.84
N PHE A 5 -19.36 -37.37 35.17
CA PHE A 5 -18.88 -38.46 34.30
C PHE A 5 -19.10 -38.22 32.81
N GLY A 6 -18.07 -38.17 31.95
CA GLY A 6 -16.65 -38.39 32.21
C GLY A 6 -15.81 -38.39 30.92
N ILE A 7 -14.54 -38.71 31.14
CA ILE A 7 -13.53 -39.25 30.21
C ILE A 7 -12.72 -38.24 29.38
N LEU A 8 -11.47 -38.16 29.82
CA LEU A 8 -10.28 -37.57 29.21
C LEU A 8 -9.53 -38.66 28.42
N LEU A 9 -9.02 -38.29 27.24
CA LEU A 9 -7.89 -38.85 26.47
C LEU A 9 -7.96 -40.23 25.76
N SER A 10 -7.85 -40.20 24.42
CA SER A 10 -6.87 -40.93 23.56
C SER A 10 -7.27 -40.70 22.08
N VAL A 11 -6.58 -39.85 21.31
CA VAL A 11 -5.36 -40.08 20.51
C VAL A 11 -5.58 -40.99 19.28
N LEU A 12 -5.20 -40.43 18.12
CA LEU A 12 -4.94 -41.01 16.78
C LEU A 12 -6.14 -41.43 15.92
N LEU A 13 -6.44 -40.60 14.91
CA LEU A 13 -6.83 -41.12 13.59
C LEU A 13 -6.08 -40.39 12.47
N ALA A 14 -5.09 -41.13 11.96
CA ALA A 14 -4.44 -41.12 10.66
C ALA A 14 -4.61 -39.90 9.74
N CYS A 15 -3.44 -39.31 9.40
CA CYS A 15 -3.20 -38.62 8.16
C CYS A 15 -3.67 -39.48 6.97
N THR A 16 -4.68 -39.01 6.23
CA THR A 16 -4.85 -39.37 4.83
C THR A 16 -4.47 -38.16 4.00
N SER A 17 -3.35 -38.31 3.32
CA SER A 17 -2.82 -37.41 2.32
C SER A 17 -3.70 -37.40 1.07
N CYS A 18 -3.47 -36.34 0.27
CA CYS A 18 -3.77 -36.18 -1.15
C CYS A 18 -5.12 -35.53 -1.48
N GLY A 19 -5.01 -34.31 -2.04
CA GLY A 19 -6.13 -33.53 -2.56
C GLY A 19 -5.75 -32.08 -2.87
N ASP A 20 -4.56 -31.91 -3.46
CA ASP A 20 -4.13 -30.81 -4.31
C ASP A 20 -4.39 -29.35 -3.89
N GLY A 21 -3.28 -28.73 -3.50
CA GLY A 21 -2.91 -27.43 -4.04
C GLY A 21 -3.99 -26.37 -3.89
N SER A 22 -4.12 -25.84 -2.66
CA SER A 22 -4.52 -24.44 -2.51
C SER A 22 -3.49 -23.61 -3.27
N SER A 23 -3.72 -23.41 -4.57
CA SER A 23 -3.09 -22.40 -5.39
C SER A 23 -3.47 -21.07 -4.75
N LYS A 24 -2.66 -20.68 -3.75
CA LYS A 24 -2.33 -19.29 -3.49
C LYS A 24 -1.84 -18.80 -4.84
N SER A 25 -2.76 -18.32 -5.68
CA SER A 25 -2.38 -17.72 -6.94
C SER A 25 -1.51 -16.54 -6.54
N GLU A 26 -0.21 -16.71 -6.72
CA GLU A 26 0.78 -15.66 -6.60
C GLU A 26 0.23 -14.42 -7.32
N PRO A 27 0.45 -13.20 -6.79
CA PRO A 27 0.04 -11.99 -7.49
C PRO A 27 0.59 -12.09 -8.91
N SER A 28 -0.23 -11.85 -9.95
CA SER A 28 0.15 -12.07 -11.35
C SER A 28 1.56 -11.56 -11.58
N PHE A 29 2.49 -12.51 -11.66
CA PHE A 29 3.93 -12.35 -11.57
C PHE A 29 4.44 -11.23 -12.50
N LYS A 30 3.76 -11.05 -13.64
CA LYS A 30 4.06 -10.07 -14.70
C LYS A 30 4.11 -8.60 -14.29
N VAL A 31 3.18 -8.08 -13.48
CA VAL A 31 3.20 -6.65 -13.09
C VAL A 31 4.36 -6.38 -12.14
N TYR A 32 4.54 -7.25 -11.14
CA TYR A 32 5.68 -7.15 -10.22
C TYR A 32 7.01 -7.40 -10.95
N ASP A 33 7.06 -8.33 -11.89
CA ASP A 33 8.19 -8.59 -12.78
C ASP A 33 8.55 -7.36 -13.61
N GLU A 34 7.58 -6.71 -14.23
CA GLU A 34 7.82 -5.51 -15.04
C GLU A 34 8.35 -4.38 -14.16
N TYR A 35 7.78 -4.18 -12.96
CA TYR A 35 8.31 -3.26 -11.95
C TYR A 35 9.69 -3.63 -11.39
N SER A 36 10.03 -4.91 -11.33
CA SER A 36 11.29 -5.41 -10.73
C SER A 36 12.40 -5.64 -11.76
N LYS A 37 12.06 -5.71 -13.05
CA LYS A 37 12.99 -5.71 -14.19
C LYS A 37 13.54 -4.32 -14.51
N GLU A 38 12.80 -3.25 -14.17
CA GLU A 38 13.36 -1.89 -14.18
C GLU A 38 14.49 -1.81 -13.14
N LYS A 39 15.73 -1.50 -13.58
CA LYS A 39 16.94 -1.48 -12.73
C LYS A 39 16.69 -0.68 -11.44
N LYS A 40 16.71 -1.36 -10.30
CA LYS A 40 16.73 -0.73 -8.98
C LYS A 40 18.08 -0.06 -8.77
N VAL A 41 18.16 1.24 -9.00
CA VAL A 41 19.24 2.03 -8.40
C VAL A 41 18.82 2.25 -6.95
N GLU A 42 19.46 1.53 -6.04
CA GLU A 42 19.16 1.57 -4.59
C GLU A 42 19.70 2.84 -3.91
N LYS A 43 19.61 3.99 -4.58
CA LYS A 43 19.94 5.26 -3.94
C LYS A 43 18.80 5.63 -2.99
N LYS A 44 19.02 5.33 -1.70
CA LYS A 44 18.11 5.72 -0.62
C LYS A 44 18.57 7.04 -0.03
N ASN A 45 17.77 8.08 -0.22
CA ASN A 45 17.97 9.38 0.41
C ASN A 45 17.31 9.36 1.79
N ASP A 46 18.00 9.84 2.83
CA ASP A 46 17.32 10.14 4.09
C ASP A 46 16.54 11.44 3.93
N ILE A 47 15.22 11.31 3.99
CA ILE A 47 14.30 12.45 3.89
C ILE A 47 13.52 12.68 5.18
N GLY A 48 13.87 12.01 6.29
CA GLY A 48 13.17 12.15 7.56
C GLY A 48 11.90 11.28 7.68
N LYS A 49 11.11 11.48 8.73
CA LYS A 49 9.92 10.66 9.03
C LYS A 49 8.69 11.15 8.25
N ALA A 50 7.88 10.22 7.78
CA ALA A 50 6.62 10.57 7.13
C ALA A 50 5.57 11.00 8.16
N THR A 51 4.84 12.08 7.87
CA THR A 51 3.81 12.66 8.73
C THR A 51 2.41 12.12 8.40
N TYR A 52 2.15 11.78 7.14
CA TYR A 52 0.84 11.30 6.68
C TYR A 52 0.93 10.13 5.70
N ILE A 53 -0.19 9.41 5.55
CA ILE A 53 -0.40 8.43 4.48
C ILE A 53 -1.64 8.85 3.67
N PHE A 54 -1.44 9.24 2.42
CA PHE A 54 -2.52 9.60 1.51
C PHE A 54 -2.89 8.43 0.61
N TRP A 55 -4.14 7.99 0.66
CA TRP A 55 -4.70 7.02 -0.28
C TRP A 55 -5.17 7.72 -1.56
N ILE A 56 -4.32 7.74 -2.58
CA ILE A 56 -4.54 8.61 -3.76
C ILE A 56 -5.51 8.02 -4.79
N ASN A 57 -5.79 6.72 -4.75
CA ASN A 57 -6.82 6.09 -5.59
C ASN A 57 -7.81 5.24 -4.76
N LYS A 58 -8.19 5.73 -3.56
CA LYS A 58 -9.05 5.00 -2.60
C LYS A 58 -10.34 4.44 -3.21
N ALA A 59 -11.01 5.20 -4.09
CA ALA A 59 -12.26 4.77 -4.71
C ALA A 59 -12.08 3.58 -5.64
N GLU A 60 -11.00 3.57 -6.42
CA GLU A 60 -10.60 2.45 -7.27
C GLU A 60 -10.18 1.27 -6.39
N ALA A 61 -9.31 1.52 -5.39
CA ALA A 61 -8.82 0.49 -4.49
C ALA A 61 -9.93 -0.30 -3.77
N LYS A 62 -11.05 0.34 -3.39
CA LYS A 62 -12.18 -0.36 -2.75
C LYS A 62 -12.82 -1.41 -3.66
N LYS A 63 -12.76 -1.23 -4.98
CA LYS A 63 -13.32 -2.15 -5.97
C LYS A 63 -12.34 -3.26 -6.34
N LEU A 64 -11.09 -3.19 -5.89
CA LEU A 64 -9.97 -3.94 -6.45
C LEU A 64 -9.24 -4.73 -5.36
N ARG A 65 -9.11 -6.05 -5.55
CA ARG A 65 -8.14 -6.88 -4.79
C ARG A 65 -6.76 -6.82 -5.46
N GLY A 66 -6.22 -5.60 -5.54
CA GLY A 66 -4.94 -5.31 -6.19
C GLY A 66 -3.76 -5.21 -5.21
N LEU A 67 -2.55 -5.07 -5.76
CA LEU A 67 -1.34 -4.87 -4.97
C LEU A 67 -1.26 -3.42 -4.46
N THR A 68 -1.00 -3.25 -3.17
CA THR A 68 -0.87 -1.92 -2.54
C THR A 68 0.59 -1.49 -2.47
N PHE A 69 0.88 -0.29 -2.95
CA PHE A 69 2.20 0.34 -2.86
C PHE A 69 2.19 1.48 -1.84
N ASN A 70 3.27 1.60 -1.08
CA ASN A 70 3.53 2.71 -0.16
C ASN A 70 4.80 3.42 -0.59
N ILE A 71 4.68 4.59 -1.22
CA ILE A 71 5.83 5.34 -1.70
C ILE A 71 6.10 6.50 -0.76
N LYS A 72 7.26 6.49 -0.10
CA LYS A 72 7.70 7.59 0.75
C LYS A 72 8.35 8.68 -0.09
N CYS A 73 7.84 9.90 0.01
CA CYS A 73 8.30 11.02 -0.79
C CYS A 73 8.23 12.33 -0.02
N LYS A 74 9.13 13.25 -0.40
CA LYS A 74 9.01 14.66 -0.06
C LYS A 74 8.06 15.29 -1.07
N VAL A 75 7.08 16.04 -0.57
CA VAL A 75 6.02 16.68 -1.36
C VAL A 75 5.79 18.10 -0.86
N THR A 76 5.18 18.92 -1.69
CA THR A 76 4.52 20.17 -1.27
C THR A 76 3.02 19.93 -1.27
N ILE A 77 2.35 20.21 -0.15
CA ILE A 77 0.89 20.24 -0.06
C ILE A 77 0.44 21.68 -0.25
N ASN A 78 -0.27 21.95 -1.33
CA ASN A 78 -0.73 23.29 -1.67
C ASN A 78 -2.01 23.66 -0.90
N GLU A 79 -2.34 24.95 -0.87
CA GLU A 79 -3.54 25.46 -0.19
C GLU A 79 -4.84 24.90 -0.77
N ASP A 80 -4.87 24.61 -2.07
CA ASP A 80 -6.01 23.96 -2.74
C ASP A 80 -6.11 22.44 -2.46
N GLY A 81 -5.19 21.89 -1.66
CA GLY A 81 -5.09 20.47 -1.34
C GLY A 81 -4.40 19.63 -2.40
N SER A 82 -3.93 20.20 -3.52
CA SER A 82 -3.11 19.45 -4.48
C SER A 82 -1.74 19.10 -3.89
N ILE A 83 -1.12 18.03 -4.41
CA ILE A 83 0.18 17.55 -3.95
C ILE A 83 1.17 17.54 -5.11
N THR A 84 2.31 18.21 -4.93
CA THR A 84 3.45 18.18 -5.85
C THR A 84 4.57 17.32 -5.27
N ILE A 85 5.06 16.33 -6.02
CA ILE A 85 6.20 15.51 -5.58
C ILE A 85 7.51 16.28 -5.82
N LEU A 86 8.33 16.43 -4.78
CA LEU A 86 9.67 17.02 -4.85
C LEU A 86 10.77 15.98 -5.00
N GLY A 87 10.58 14.80 -4.39
CA GLY A 87 11.55 13.71 -4.47
C GLY A 87 11.10 12.46 -3.74
N TYR A 88 11.74 11.34 -4.03
CA TYR A 88 11.45 10.05 -3.41
C TYR A 88 12.54 9.67 -2.40
N GLU A 89 12.17 8.92 -1.35
CA GLU A 89 13.17 8.30 -0.46
C GLU A 89 14.03 7.30 -1.24
N LYS A 90 13.39 6.53 -2.13
CA LYS A 90 14.03 5.57 -3.02
C LYS A 90 13.61 5.87 -4.45
N GLU A 91 14.53 5.76 -5.39
CA GLU A 91 14.17 5.84 -6.80
C GLU A 91 13.04 4.86 -7.13
N GLN A 92 12.08 5.34 -7.92
CA GLN A 92 10.90 4.59 -8.28
C GLN A 92 10.95 4.27 -9.77
N PRO A 93 10.53 3.05 -10.17
CA PRO A 93 10.33 2.70 -11.57
C PRO A 93 9.51 3.76 -12.32
N TYR A 94 9.80 3.97 -13.60
CA TYR A 94 9.07 4.91 -14.45
C TYR A 94 7.57 4.65 -14.39
N THR A 95 7.17 3.38 -14.43
CA THR A 95 5.76 2.96 -14.37
C THR A 95 5.08 3.39 -13.05
N VAL A 96 5.82 3.40 -11.92
CA VAL A 96 5.31 3.88 -10.63
C VAL A 96 5.14 5.39 -10.67
N THR A 97 6.18 6.12 -11.12
CA THR A 97 6.12 7.59 -11.17
C THR A 97 5.03 8.10 -12.11
N LYS A 98 4.82 7.42 -13.25
CA LYS A 98 3.73 7.71 -14.20
C LYS A 98 2.36 7.52 -13.56
N SER A 99 2.17 6.43 -12.82
CA SER A 99 0.91 6.13 -12.12
C SER A 99 0.63 7.14 -11.00
N LEU A 100 1.63 7.48 -10.18
CA LEU A 100 1.51 8.52 -9.16
C LEU A 100 1.09 9.86 -9.77
N LYS A 101 1.78 10.31 -10.83
CA LYS A 101 1.43 11.55 -11.53
C LYS A 101 -0.01 11.54 -12.05
N LYS A 102 -0.50 10.41 -12.57
CA LYS A 102 -1.89 10.28 -13.02
C LYS A 102 -2.89 10.53 -11.88
N TYR A 103 -2.72 9.84 -10.75
CA TYR A 103 -3.66 9.96 -9.62
C TYR A 103 -3.58 11.32 -8.94
N LEU A 104 -2.39 11.91 -8.85
CA LEU A 104 -2.20 13.23 -8.21
C LEU A 104 -2.84 14.39 -8.98
N LYS A 105 -3.10 14.27 -10.29
CA LYS A 105 -3.79 15.31 -11.07
C LYS A 105 -5.16 15.66 -10.45
N THR A 106 -5.90 14.64 -10.04
CA THR A 106 -7.26 14.79 -9.51
C THR A 106 -7.33 14.67 -7.99
N PHE A 107 -6.32 14.08 -7.35
CA PHE A 107 -6.29 13.97 -5.89
C PHE A 107 -6.25 15.35 -5.24
N ARG A 108 -7.05 15.52 -4.19
CA ARG A 108 -6.98 16.65 -3.26
C ARG A 108 -6.98 16.12 -1.84
N VAL A 109 -6.11 16.68 -1.01
CA VAL A 109 -6.17 16.51 0.44
C VAL A 109 -7.51 17.03 0.91
N ASP A 110 -8.10 16.32 1.87
CA ASP A 110 -9.38 16.67 2.45
C ASP A 110 -9.34 18.09 3.05
N GLU A 111 -10.27 18.94 2.61
CA GLU A 111 -10.31 20.35 2.98
C GLU A 111 -10.50 20.54 4.49
N LYS A 112 -11.29 19.67 5.13
CA LYS A 112 -11.50 19.71 6.57
C LYS A 112 -10.19 19.38 7.31
N ALA A 113 -9.44 18.39 6.85
CA ALA A 113 -8.12 18.07 7.40
C ALA A 113 -7.13 19.24 7.30
N LEU A 114 -7.19 20.04 6.23
CA LEU A 114 -6.39 21.26 6.08
C LEU A 114 -6.85 22.36 7.04
N LYS A 115 -8.16 22.65 7.07
CA LYS A 115 -8.76 23.69 7.92
C LYS A 115 -8.56 23.45 9.41
N GLU A 116 -8.65 22.19 9.84
CA GLU A 116 -8.46 21.79 11.23
C GLU A 116 -6.97 21.68 11.61
N GLY A 117 -6.04 21.90 10.66
CA GLY A 117 -4.61 21.76 10.89
C GLY A 117 -4.14 20.32 11.11
N THR A 118 -5.04 19.34 10.89
CA THR A 118 -4.70 17.92 10.93
C THR A 118 -3.65 17.59 9.88
N VAL A 119 -3.72 18.22 8.70
CA VAL A 119 -2.69 18.21 7.66
C VAL A 119 -2.24 19.65 7.42
N LYS A 120 -0.92 19.88 7.42
CA LYS A 120 -0.34 21.21 7.15
C LYS A 120 -0.04 21.41 5.66
N THR A 121 -0.14 22.64 5.17
CA THR A 121 0.37 23.00 3.84
C THR A 121 1.90 23.12 3.87
N GLY A 122 2.50 23.19 2.68
CA GLY A 122 3.95 23.31 2.49
C GLY A 122 4.68 21.99 2.35
N ASP A 123 6.00 22.05 2.46
CA ASP A 123 6.91 20.91 2.27
C ASP A 123 6.78 19.89 3.40
N GLN A 124 6.48 18.65 3.03
CA GLN A 124 6.31 17.55 3.98
C GLN A 124 6.81 16.23 3.42
N VAL A 125 7.07 15.29 4.33
CA VAL A 125 7.44 13.92 4.00
C VAL A 125 6.21 13.07 4.27
N VAL A 126 5.73 12.34 3.27
CA VAL A 126 4.49 11.58 3.36
C VAL A 126 4.64 10.23 2.66
N PHE A 127 3.71 9.34 2.93
CA PHE A 127 3.46 8.17 2.09
C PHE A 127 2.33 8.46 1.12
N LEU A 128 2.59 8.26 -0.17
CA LEU A 128 1.55 8.13 -1.19
C LEU A 128 1.23 6.64 -1.36
N ARG A 129 0.02 6.27 -0.97
CA ARG A 129 -0.50 4.91 -1.06
C ARG A 129 -1.46 4.77 -2.22
N TYR A 130 -1.24 3.78 -3.06
CA TYR A 130 -2.14 3.44 -4.16
C TYR A 130 -2.19 1.94 -4.43
N VAL A 131 -3.26 1.50 -5.08
CA VAL A 131 -3.45 0.12 -5.52
C VAL A 131 -3.25 0.03 -7.03
N VAL A 132 -2.45 -0.94 -7.47
CA VAL A 132 -2.29 -1.29 -8.88
C VAL A 132 -3.24 -2.44 -9.21
N LEU A 133 -3.93 -2.29 -10.34
CA LEU A 133 -4.83 -3.28 -10.93
C LEU A 133 -4.05 -4.56 -11.31
N LYS A 134 -4.70 -5.71 -11.14
CA LYS A 134 -4.28 -6.96 -11.79
C LYS A 134 -4.60 -6.91 -13.27
#